data_AF-A0A7V4SZ06-F1
#
_entry.id   AF-A0A7V4SZ06-F1
#
_cell.length_a   1.000
_cell.length_b   1.000
_cell.length_c   1.000
_cell.angle_alpha   90.00
_cell.angle_beta   90.00
_cell.angle_gamma   90.00
#
_symmetry.space_group_name_H-M   'P 1'
#
loop_
_entity.id
_entity.type
_entity.pdbx_description
1 polymer ?
#
loop_
_entity_poly.entity_id
_entity_poly.type
_entity_poly.pdbx_seq_one_letter_code
_entity_poly.pdbx_strand_id
1 'polypeptide(L)' 'MRIPYLEIEKGVFAPVVRLEILSPDRWVETEACIDSGASYSIFKPEVAGMLKINFLRGIRPC' A
#
# COMPACT_ATOMS: atom_id res chain seq x y z
N MET A 1 -9.81 -10.66 -15.08
CA MET A 1 -8.57 -10.79 -14.30
C MET A 1 -8.92 -11.49 -12.98
N ARG A 2 -8.18 -12.51 -12.54
CA ARG A 2 -8.40 -13.15 -11.22
C ARG A 2 -7.49 -12.45 -10.20
N ILE A 3 -8.07 -11.92 -9.13
CA ILE A 3 -7.32 -11.34 -8.01
C ILE A 3 -6.93 -12.48 -7.06
N PRO A 4 -5.64 -12.66 -6.75
CA PRO A 4 -5.22 -13.75 -5.87
C PRO A 4 -5.57 -13.41 -4.42
N TYR A 5 -6.06 -14.41 -3.68
CA TYR A 5 -6.18 -14.34 -2.23
C TYR A 5 -4.91 -14.90 -1.62
N LEU A 6 -4.22 -14.09 -0.83
CA LEU A 6 -2.98 -14.47 -0.14
C LEU A 6 -3.25 -14.53 1.37
N GLU A 7 -2.56 -15.44 2.07
CA GLU A 7 -2.58 -15.50 3.53
C GLU A 7 -1.75 -14.34 4.07
N ILE A 8 -2.38 -13.41 4.78
CA ILE A 8 -1.73 -12.22 5.35
C ILE A 8 -1.42 -12.39 6.84
N GLU A 9 -2.20 -13.22 7.52
CA GLU A 9 -2.03 -13.68 8.90
C GLU A 9 -2.55 -15.11 8.99
N LYS A 10 -2.19 -15.87 10.04
CA LYS A 10 -2.54 -17.29 10.16
C LYS A 10 -4.06 -17.51 10.04
N GLY A 11 -4.48 -18.17 8.97
CA GLY A 11 -5.89 -18.45 8.66
C GLY A 11 -6.68 -17.27 8.09
N VAL A 12 -6.04 -16.11 7.86
CA VAL A 12 -6.65 -14.90 7.31
C VAL A 12 -6.17 -14.68 5.89
N PHE A 13 -7.11 -14.76 4.94
CA PHE A 13 -6.84 -14.57 3.51
C PHE A 13 -7.48 -13.28 3.02
N ALA A 14 -6.74 -12.53 2.22
CA ALA A 14 -7.21 -11.28 1.65
C ALA A 14 -6.86 -11.18 0.15
N PRO A 15 -7.67 -10.49 -0.66
CA PRO A 15 -7.35 -10.22 -2.06
C PRO A 15 -6.16 -9.24 -2.11
N VAL A 16 -5.01 -9.70 -2.60
CA VAL A 16 -3.77 -8.90 -2.64
C VAL A 16 -3.32 -8.71 -4.08
N VAL A 17 -2.94 -7.49 -4.43
CA VAL A 17 -2.38 -7.17 -5.75
C VAL A 17 -1.04 -6.47 -5.60
N ARG A 18 -0.14 -6.74 -6.55
CA ARG A 18 1.08 -5.94 -6.73
C ARG A 18 0.77 -4.70 -7.53
N LEU A 19 1.34 -3.58 -7.12
CA LEU A 19 1.16 -2.30 -7.80
C LEU A 19 2.42 -1.45 -7.69
N GLU A 20 2.56 -0.55 -8.66
CA GLU A 20 3.62 0.45 -8.69
C GLU A 20 3.05 1.82 -8.31
N ILE A 21 3.71 2.51 -7.38
CA ILE A 21 3.36 3.86 -6.96
C ILE A 21 4.50 4.80 -7.32
N LEU A 22 4.16 5.94 -7.92
CA LEU A 22 5.15 6.97 -8.22
C LEU A 22 5.54 7.74 -6.94
N SER A 23 6.79 7.55 -6.50
CA SER A 23 7.49 8.44 -5.57
C SER A 23 8.05 9.65 -6.34
N PRO A 24 8.52 10.74 -5.69
CA PRO A 24 8.97 11.94 -6.42
C PRO A 24 10.15 11.66 -7.36
N ASP A 25 10.96 10.65 -7.06
CA ASP A 25 12.21 10.32 -7.74
C ASP A 25 12.26 8.92 -8.36
N ARG A 26 11.29 8.04 -8.06
CA ARG A 26 11.27 6.67 -8.57
C ARG A 26 9.89 6.01 -8.45
N TRP A 27 9.67 4.97 -9.23
CA TRP A 27 8.60 4.02 -8.98
C TRP A 27 8.92 3.12 -7.79
N VAL A 28 7.90 2.82 -7.00
CA VAL A 28 7.97 1.94 -5.84
C VAL A 28 6.98 0.82 -6.03
N GLU A 29 7.46 -0.42 -6.07
CA GLU A 29 6.62 -1.60 -6.03
C GLU A 29 6.16 -1.89 -4.59
N THR A 30 4.89 -2.22 -4.43
CA THR A 30 4.32 -2.70 -3.16
C THR A 30 3.16 -3.65 -3.42
N GLU A 31 2.79 -4.40 -2.38
CA GLU A 31 1.55 -5.15 -2.33
C GLU A 31 0.47 -4.33 -1.61
N ALA A 32 -0.79 -4.47 -2.03
CA ALA A 32 -1.95 -3.88 -1.36
C ALA A 32 -3.12 -4.85 -1.28
N CYS A 33 -3.83 -4.78 -0.17
CA CYS A 33 -5.12 -5.44 0.01
C CYS A 33 -6.21 -4.67 -0.73
N ILE A 34 -7.08 -5.37 -1.44
CA ILE A 34 -8.29 -4.79 -2.04
C ILE A 34 -9.42 -4.85 -1.01
N ASP A 35 -9.82 -3.69 -0.51
CA ASP A 35 -10.88 -3.56 0.48
C ASP A 35 -11.97 -2.61 -0.06
N SER A 36 -13.13 -3.17 -0.45
CA SER A 36 -14.27 -2.37 -0.91
C SER A 36 -14.96 -1.58 0.19
N GLY A 37 -14.67 -1.86 1.46
CA GLY A 37 -15.15 -1.10 2.61
C GLY A 37 -14.31 0.15 2.92
N ALA A 38 -13.12 0.26 2.34
CA ALA A 38 -12.23 1.41 2.55
C ALA A 38 -12.50 2.54 1.55
N SER A 39 -12.82 3.73 2.06
CA SER A 39 -12.97 4.94 1.22
C SER A 39 -11.63 5.56 0.79
N TYR A 40 -10.54 5.21 1.48
CA TYR A 40 -9.21 5.76 1.25
C TYR A 40 -8.18 4.65 1.17
N SER A 41 -7.14 4.85 0.36
CA SER A 41 -5.95 4.01 0.39
C SER A 41 -5.15 4.31 1.66
N ILE A 42 -4.83 3.26 2.42
CA ILE A 42 -4.05 3.33 3.65
C ILE A 42 -2.69 2.70 3.40
N PHE A 43 -1.62 3.43 3.74
CA PHE A 43 -0.25 2.96 3.58
C PHE A 43 0.32 2.51 4.92
N LYS A 44 1.02 1.36 4.92
CA LYS A 44 1.87 0.99 6.05
C LYS A 44 2.99 2.03 6.22
N PRO A 45 3.50 2.26 7.45
CA PRO A 45 4.58 3.21 7.69
C PRO A 45 5.82 2.96 6.82
N GLU A 46 6.16 1.69 6.53
CA GLU A 46 7.27 1.37 5.63
C GLU A 46 7.08 1.92 4.21
N VAL A 47 5.88 1.77 3.64
CA VAL A 47 5.52 2.25 2.29
C VAL A 47 5.46 3.78 2.28
N ALA A 48 4.89 4.38 3.33
CA ALA A 48 4.87 5.84 3.48
C ALA A 48 6.31 6.42 3.46
N GLY A 49 7.25 5.76 4.12
CA GLY A 49 8.68 6.12 4.07
C GLY A 49 9.27 6.03 2.66
N MET A 50 8.98 4.96 1.91
CA MET A 50 9.41 4.82 0.51
C MET A 50 8.83 5.91 -0.41
N LEU A 51 7.63 6.39 -0.08
CA LEU A 51 6.94 7.49 -0.76
C LEU A 51 7.39 8.88 -0.28
N LYS A 52 8.36 8.96 0.62
CA LYS A 52 8.84 10.20 1.26
C LYS A 52 7.72 10.98 1.97
N ILE A 53 6.70 10.28 2.46
CA ILE A 53 5.61 10.88 3.25
C ILE A 53 6.05 10.88 4.72
N ASN A 54 6.07 12.06 5.34
CA ASN A 54 6.19 12.17 6.78
C ASN A 54 4.83 11.84 7.41
N PHE A 55 4.63 10.57 7.76
CA PHE A 55 3.35 10.08 8.27
C PHE A 55 2.96 10.68 9.63
N LEU A 56 3.92 11.09 10.46
CA LEU A 56 3.66 11.78 11.74
C LEU A 56 3.03 13.16 11.52
N ARG A 57 3.33 13.79 10.38
CA ARG A 57 2.84 15.13 10.05
C ARG A 57 1.77 15.13 8.94
N GLY A 58 1.50 13.99 8.32
CA GLY A 58 0.59 13.87 7.18
C GLY A 58 1.02 14.69 5.96
N ILE A 59 2.32 14.99 5.80
CA ILE A 59 2.83 15.81 4.70
C ILE A 59 3.89 15.06 3.91
N ARG A 60 3.96 15.31 2.60
CA ARG A 60 5.13 15.03 1.79
C ARG A 60 5.94 16.32 1.70
N PRO A 61 7.16 16.40 2.28
CA PRO A 61 8.01 17.57 2.09
C PRO A 61 8.34 17.68 0.59
N CYS A 62 8.08 18.86 0.03
CA CYS A 62 8.41 19.22 -1.35
C CYS A 62 9.93 19.25 -1.56
#